data_AF-G0V1X5-F1
#
_entry.id   AF-G0V1X5-F1
#
_cell.length_a   1.000
_cell.length_b   1.000
_cell.length_c   1.000
_cell.angle_alpha   90.00
_cell.angle_beta   90.00
_cell.angle_gamma   90.00
#
_symmetry.space_group_name_H-M   'P 1'
#
loop_
_entity.id
_entity.type
_entity.pdbx_description
1 polymer ?
#
loop_
_entity_poly.entity_id
_entity_poly.type
_entity_poly.pdbx_seq_one_letter_code
_entity_poly.pdbx_strand_id
1 'polypeptide(L)'
;MNRQRKSSNSNIFLSVYRLLRRRWGIAAFVIASLFCAYMLQESEKSVASTVVEAVTREATLLSDVMHSAKVKGELPTFIILGERLTYVGSVLQRLMVFASEKQEYAPLLIEPAIVEATKIYRESVSTLSIAVSALLQMKTLTAKETESLWFFFAVTSHALCAVMPEYFLAVDDFGTHAEALAKGLRLLMYASNMAGSNATGGRLPLVNCAQHGKETQWVNFCVSSFETPSSLEVRRAAVLEEMIALFPEYAPLRLHYAVSLAMSHQLIGTDSVISLINSEREKLSTRAHIDPHHDSFLSLCKAFVLSTTNITSAAPNVTAVNATDLQTVAHEAVKRLEEIATCNSLFRPFASDGNSSWTAMFRNAGRPDVIDKWQAMKLLSTMKTLKQQFPVGEEISDALPEGFANCSG
;
A
#
# COMPACT_ATOMS: atom_id res chain seq x y z
N MET A 1 26.66 -85.00 42.99
CA MET A 1 26.77 -83.94 41.96
C MET A 1 25.44 -83.71 41.23
N ASN A 2 24.43 -83.03 41.80
CA ASN A 2 23.22 -82.69 41.02
C ASN A 2 22.40 -81.48 41.50
N ARG A 3 22.97 -80.58 42.32
CA ARG A 3 22.27 -79.39 42.84
C ARG A 3 22.68 -78.04 42.22
N GLN A 4 23.60 -78.01 41.25
CA GLN A 4 24.06 -76.75 40.63
C GLN A 4 23.48 -76.43 39.24
N ARG A 5 22.71 -77.32 38.59
CA ARG A 5 22.18 -77.05 37.23
C ARG A 5 20.82 -76.34 37.17
N LYS A 6 20.05 -76.26 38.28
CA LYS A 6 18.72 -75.63 38.28
C LYS A 6 18.74 -74.09 38.42
N SER A 7 19.82 -73.50 38.94
CA SER A 7 19.93 -72.04 39.12
C SER A 7 20.41 -71.29 37.86
N SER A 8 21.06 -71.98 36.91
CA SER A 8 21.56 -71.34 35.68
C SER A 8 20.46 -71.13 34.63
N ASN A 9 19.48 -72.03 34.56
CA ASN A 9 18.42 -71.94 33.54
C ASN A 9 17.36 -70.88 33.86
N SER A 10 17.11 -70.56 35.14
CA SER A 10 16.15 -69.52 35.51
C SER A 10 16.66 -68.11 35.19
N ASN A 11 17.97 -67.86 35.34
CA ASN A 11 18.60 -66.57 35.04
C ASN A 11 18.66 -66.27 33.54
N ILE A 12 18.84 -67.30 32.70
CA ILE A 12 18.78 -67.16 31.23
C ILE A 12 17.35 -66.90 30.78
N PHE A 13 16.36 -67.61 31.33
CA PHE A 13 14.94 -67.39 31.01
C PHE A 13 14.49 -65.96 31.38
N LEU A 14 14.91 -65.46 32.55
CA LEU A 14 14.64 -64.10 32.97
C LEU A 14 15.36 -63.05 32.11
N SER A 15 16.59 -63.30 31.66
CA SER A 15 17.31 -62.36 30.78
C SER A 15 16.70 -62.32 29.38
N VAL A 16 16.32 -63.46 28.82
CA VAL A 16 15.64 -63.60 27.52
C VAL A 16 14.24 -62.96 27.57
N TYR A 17 13.48 -63.17 28.65
CA TYR A 17 12.18 -62.53 28.85
C TYR A 17 12.30 -61.00 28.97
N ARG A 18 13.32 -60.49 29.69
CA ARG A 18 13.59 -59.03 29.76
C ARG A 18 14.00 -58.46 28.40
N LEU A 19 14.79 -59.19 27.61
CA LEU A 19 15.19 -58.80 26.25
C LEU A 19 14.00 -58.78 25.28
N LEU A 20 13.16 -59.81 25.32
CA LEU A 20 11.91 -59.88 24.54
C LEU A 20 10.96 -58.75 24.94
N ARG A 21 10.73 -58.54 26.24
CA ARG A 21 9.87 -57.45 26.75
C ARG A 21 10.38 -56.07 26.34
N ARG A 22 11.71 -55.87 26.34
CA ARG A 22 12.33 -54.62 25.87
C ARG A 22 12.18 -54.43 24.36
N ARG A 23 12.33 -55.49 23.55
CA ARG A 23 12.10 -55.45 22.09
C ARG A 23 10.64 -55.16 21.74
N TRP A 24 9.70 -55.80 22.43
CA TRP A 24 8.26 -55.53 22.27
C TRP A 24 7.88 -54.13 22.75
N GLY A 25 8.50 -53.64 23.83
CA GLY A 25 8.33 -52.26 24.29
C GLY A 25 8.82 -51.23 23.27
N ILE A 26 9.98 -51.46 22.63
CA ILE A 26 10.50 -50.60 21.57
C ILE A 26 9.59 -50.66 20.34
N ALA A 27 9.15 -51.85 19.92
CA ALA A 27 8.24 -51.99 18.78
C ALA A 27 6.90 -51.28 19.01
N ALA A 28 6.31 -51.41 20.20
CA ALA A 28 5.09 -50.72 20.56
C ALA A 28 5.27 -49.20 20.58
N PHE A 29 6.40 -48.70 21.09
CA PHE A 29 6.73 -47.28 21.06
C PHE A 29 6.86 -46.76 19.62
N VAL A 30 7.58 -47.47 18.75
CA VAL A 30 7.73 -47.08 17.33
C VAL A 30 6.38 -47.06 16.61
N ILE A 31 5.52 -48.05 16.83
CA ILE A 31 4.18 -48.09 16.24
C ILE A 31 3.32 -46.93 16.76
N ALA A 32 3.35 -46.65 18.06
CA ALA A 32 2.63 -45.51 18.64
C ALA A 32 3.14 -44.18 18.10
N SER A 33 4.46 -44.01 17.96
CA SER A 33 5.05 -42.80 17.37
C SER A 33 4.69 -42.64 15.89
N LEU A 34 4.70 -43.72 15.11
CA LEU A 34 4.27 -43.70 13.71
C LEU A 34 2.78 -43.41 13.58
N PHE A 35 1.95 -43.96 14.47
CA PHE A 35 0.52 -43.69 14.51
C PHE A 35 0.24 -42.24 14.90
N CYS A 36 0.93 -41.69 15.90
CA CYS A 36 0.84 -40.26 16.23
C CYS A 36 1.30 -39.37 15.07
N ALA A 37 2.40 -39.71 14.40
CA ALA A 37 2.87 -38.98 13.22
C ALA A 37 1.87 -39.04 12.07
N TYR A 38 1.25 -40.20 11.84
CA TYR A 38 0.21 -40.39 10.83
C TYR A 38 -1.05 -39.57 11.16
N MET A 39 -1.53 -39.60 12.41
CA MET A 39 -2.69 -38.81 12.83
C MET A 39 -2.43 -37.30 12.75
N LEU A 40 -1.22 -36.84 13.07
CA LEU A 40 -0.82 -35.44 12.89
C LEU A 40 -0.84 -35.07 11.40
N GLN A 41 -0.26 -35.91 10.54
CA GLN A 41 -0.23 -35.68 9.09
C GLN A 41 -1.63 -35.69 8.44
N GLU A 42 -2.55 -36.54 8.92
CA GLU A 42 -3.92 -36.61 8.40
C GLU A 42 -4.76 -35.40 8.83
N SER A 43 -4.57 -34.93 10.07
CA SER A 43 -5.15 -33.67 10.54
C SER A 43 -4.64 -32.48 9.72
N GLU A 44 -3.34 -32.42 9.41
CA GLU A 44 -2.72 -31.34 8.65
C GLU A 44 -3.21 -31.27 7.20
N LYS A 45 -3.39 -32.43 6.55
CA LYS A 45 -3.97 -32.54 5.19
C LYS A 45 -5.44 -32.13 5.16
N SER A 46 -6.21 -32.47 6.20
CA SER A 46 -7.61 -32.07 6.33
C SER A 46 -7.77 -30.54 6.42
N VAL A 47 -6.88 -29.86 7.17
CA VAL A 47 -6.89 -28.39 7.29
C VAL A 47 -6.53 -27.74 5.95
N ALA A 48 -5.47 -28.19 5.27
CA ALA A 48 -5.09 -27.67 3.96
C ALA A 48 -6.22 -27.79 2.92
N SER A 49 -6.86 -28.96 2.81
CA SER A 49 -7.99 -29.18 1.90
C SER A 49 -9.14 -28.22 2.19
N THR A 50 -9.48 -28.03 3.47
CA THR A 50 -10.58 -27.14 3.89
C THR A 50 -10.31 -25.68 3.50
N VAL A 51 -9.07 -25.22 3.64
CA VAL A 51 -8.69 -23.85 3.28
C VAL A 51 -8.74 -23.64 1.76
N VAL A 52 -8.21 -24.59 0.98
CA VAL A 52 -8.25 -24.52 -0.48
C VAL A 52 -9.70 -24.53 -0.99
N GLU A 53 -10.54 -25.44 -0.49
CA GLU A 53 -11.96 -25.51 -0.84
C GLU A 53 -12.71 -24.20 -0.52
N ALA A 54 -12.42 -23.59 0.63
CA ALA A 54 -12.99 -22.31 0.99
C ALA A 54 -12.57 -21.22 -0.01
N VAL A 55 -11.27 -21.08 -0.31
CA VAL A 55 -10.79 -20.07 -1.27
C VAL A 55 -11.41 -20.28 -2.66
N THR A 56 -11.43 -21.52 -3.15
CA THR A 56 -11.98 -21.85 -4.47
C THR A 56 -13.47 -21.52 -4.55
N ARG A 57 -14.26 -21.91 -3.55
CA ARG A 57 -15.70 -21.61 -3.53
C ARG A 57 -15.96 -20.11 -3.60
N GLU A 58 -15.25 -19.32 -2.80
CA GLU A 58 -15.45 -17.87 -2.78
C GLU A 58 -14.96 -17.21 -4.07
N ALA A 59 -13.90 -17.74 -4.70
CA ALA A 59 -13.45 -17.28 -6.01
C ALA A 59 -14.46 -17.59 -7.13
N THR A 60 -15.12 -18.75 -7.11
CA THR A 60 -16.20 -19.06 -8.07
C THR A 60 -17.35 -18.07 -7.94
N LEU A 61 -17.79 -17.79 -6.71
CA LEU A 61 -18.84 -16.79 -6.46
C LEU A 61 -18.42 -15.39 -6.91
N LEU A 62 -17.16 -15.01 -6.68
CA LEU A 62 -16.61 -13.75 -7.18
C LEU A 62 -16.61 -13.68 -8.71
N SER A 63 -16.27 -14.78 -9.38
CA SER A 63 -16.31 -14.89 -10.84
C SER A 63 -17.72 -14.66 -11.39
N ASP A 64 -18.74 -15.27 -10.78
CA ASP A 64 -20.14 -15.11 -11.19
C ASP A 64 -20.61 -13.66 -11.04
N VAL A 65 -20.25 -13.01 -9.93
CA VAL A 65 -20.57 -11.59 -9.69
C VAL A 65 -19.81 -10.68 -10.65
N MET A 66 -18.53 -10.94 -10.90
CA MET A 66 -17.73 -10.22 -11.89
C MET A 66 -18.37 -10.33 -13.28
N HIS A 67 -18.82 -11.52 -13.68
CA HIS A 67 -19.52 -11.72 -14.95
C HIS A 67 -20.81 -10.89 -15.00
N SER A 68 -21.62 -10.90 -13.93
CA SER A 68 -22.82 -10.08 -13.86
C SER A 68 -22.53 -8.58 -13.95
N ALA A 69 -21.45 -8.10 -13.32
CA ALA A 69 -21.01 -6.72 -13.41
C ALA A 69 -20.60 -6.33 -14.83
N LYS A 70 -19.83 -7.19 -15.53
CA LYS A 70 -19.43 -6.98 -16.92
C LYS A 70 -20.61 -6.95 -17.89
N VAL A 71 -21.61 -7.83 -17.70
CA VAL A 71 -22.77 -7.94 -18.61
C VAL A 71 -23.78 -6.83 -18.39
N LYS A 72 -24.12 -6.53 -17.13
CA LYS A 72 -25.16 -5.53 -16.82
C LYS A 72 -24.62 -4.11 -16.82
N GLY A 73 -23.39 -3.90 -16.32
CA GLY A 73 -22.75 -2.58 -16.26
C GLY A 73 -23.46 -1.58 -15.35
N GLU A 74 -24.27 -2.03 -14.39
CA GLU A 74 -25.06 -1.17 -13.50
C GLU A 74 -24.37 -0.95 -12.15
N LEU A 75 -24.58 0.21 -11.52
CA LEU A 75 -23.99 0.52 -10.22
C LEU A 75 -24.21 -0.58 -9.14
N PRO A 76 -25.42 -1.16 -8.98
CA PRO A 76 -25.65 -2.20 -7.97
C PRO A 76 -24.81 -3.46 -8.18
N THR A 77 -24.50 -3.85 -9.42
CA THR A 77 -23.67 -5.04 -9.66
C THR A 77 -22.21 -4.78 -9.30
N PHE A 78 -21.72 -3.55 -9.51
CA PHE A 78 -20.39 -3.14 -9.04
C PHE A 78 -20.28 -3.02 -7.53
N ILE A 79 -21.36 -2.63 -6.83
CA ILE A 79 -21.41 -2.65 -5.36
C ILE A 79 -21.24 -4.08 -4.84
N ILE A 80 -22.02 -5.03 -5.37
CA ILE A 80 -21.92 -6.44 -4.98
C ILE A 80 -20.53 -7.00 -5.32
N LEU A 81 -19.95 -6.61 -6.46
CA LEU A 81 -18.58 -6.97 -6.82
C LEU A 81 -17.56 -6.45 -5.79
N GLY A 82 -17.68 -5.20 -5.36
CA GLY A 82 -16.84 -4.61 -4.33
C GLY A 82 -16.93 -5.36 -3.00
N GLU A 83 -18.13 -5.69 -2.54
CA GLU A 83 -18.35 -6.43 -1.28
C GLU A 83 -17.71 -7.82 -1.35
N ARG A 84 -17.86 -8.52 -2.47
CA ARG A 84 -17.25 -9.84 -2.67
C ARG A 84 -15.73 -9.77 -2.79
N LEU A 85 -15.19 -8.73 -3.43
CA LEU A 85 -13.76 -8.46 -3.45
C LEU A 85 -13.19 -8.24 -2.04
N THR A 86 -13.87 -7.47 -1.19
CA THR A 86 -13.45 -7.28 0.21
C THR A 86 -13.36 -8.62 0.95
N TYR A 87 -14.38 -9.47 0.79
CA TYR A 87 -14.44 -10.76 1.45
C TYR A 87 -13.35 -11.72 0.94
N VAL A 88 -13.24 -11.91 -0.37
CA VAL A 88 -12.21 -12.79 -0.97
C VAL A 88 -10.81 -12.30 -0.63
N GLY A 89 -10.56 -10.99 -0.67
CA GLY A 89 -9.27 -10.43 -0.27
C GLY A 89 -8.90 -10.77 1.17
N SER A 90 -9.87 -10.71 2.09
CA SER A 90 -9.68 -11.10 3.48
C SER A 90 -9.43 -12.61 3.65
N VAL A 91 -10.07 -13.45 2.84
CA VAL A 91 -9.79 -14.91 2.80
C VAL A 91 -8.36 -15.17 2.33
N LEU A 92 -7.91 -14.49 1.26
CA LEU A 92 -6.54 -14.60 0.76
C LEU A 92 -5.52 -14.13 1.79
N GLN A 93 -5.77 -13.01 2.49
CA GLN A 93 -4.91 -12.55 3.59
C GLN A 93 -4.78 -13.56 4.72
N ARG A 94 -5.89 -14.19 5.14
CA ARG A 94 -5.83 -15.26 6.15
C ARG A 94 -5.03 -16.46 5.66
N LEU A 95 -5.16 -16.84 4.39
CA LEU A 95 -4.33 -17.90 3.80
C LEU A 95 -2.84 -17.54 3.84
N MET A 96 -2.48 -16.31 3.49
CA MET A 96 -1.08 -15.85 3.53
C MET A 96 -0.50 -15.85 4.94
N VAL A 97 -1.26 -15.38 5.94
CA VAL A 97 -0.86 -15.45 7.35
C VAL A 97 -0.66 -16.90 7.78
N PHE A 98 -1.60 -17.78 7.45
CA PHE A 98 -1.50 -19.21 7.76
C PHE A 98 -0.27 -19.86 7.12
N ALA A 99 0.01 -19.55 5.87
CA ALA A 99 1.19 -20.05 5.14
C ALA A 99 2.51 -19.47 5.70
N SER A 100 2.50 -18.25 6.21
CA SER A 100 3.67 -17.59 6.82
C SER A 100 3.98 -18.14 8.21
N GLU A 101 2.96 -18.33 9.06
CA GLU A 101 3.13 -18.87 10.42
C GLU A 101 3.63 -20.32 10.44
N LYS A 102 3.31 -21.07 9.38
CA LYS A 102 3.64 -22.48 9.24
C LYS A 102 4.28 -22.74 7.88
N GLN A 103 5.60 -22.66 7.84
CA GLN A 103 6.41 -22.76 6.61
C GLN A 103 6.11 -23.99 5.74
N GLU A 104 5.65 -25.09 6.34
CA GLU A 104 5.19 -26.31 5.63
C GLU A 104 3.99 -26.08 4.69
N TYR A 105 3.20 -25.01 4.92
CA TYR A 105 2.04 -24.64 4.12
C TYR A 105 2.31 -23.53 3.11
N ALA A 106 3.54 -23.00 3.04
CA ALA A 106 3.94 -22.09 1.97
C ALA A 106 3.63 -22.62 0.55
N PRO A 107 3.80 -23.93 0.25
CA PRO A 107 3.41 -24.50 -1.04
C PRO A 107 1.91 -24.36 -1.39
N LEU A 108 1.01 -24.15 -0.41
CA LEU A 108 -0.41 -23.92 -0.69
C LEU A 108 -0.65 -22.68 -1.53
N LEU A 109 0.21 -21.65 -1.41
CA LEU A 109 0.06 -20.40 -2.15
C LEU A 109 0.25 -20.58 -3.66
N ILE A 110 0.99 -21.62 -4.07
CA ILE A 110 1.23 -21.96 -5.47
C ILE A 110 0.39 -23.14 -5.95
N GLU A 111 -0.55 -23.64 -5.13
CA GLU A 111 -1.52 -24.65 -5.56
C GLU A 111 -2.38 -24.10 -6.72
N PRO A 112 -2.64 -24.88 -7.78
CA PRO A 112 -3.34 -24.39 -8.97
C PRO A 112 -4.69 -23.71 -8.67
N ALA A 113 -5.42 -24.22 -7.67
CA ALA A 113 -6.70 -23.66 -7.26
C ALA A 113 -6.56 -22.27 -6.61
N ILE A 114 -5.49 -22.03 -5.85
CA ILE A 114 -5.19 -20.73 -5.23
C ILE A 114 -4.68 -19.73 -6.27
N VAL A 115 -3.85 -20.21 -7.20
CA VAL A 115 -3.38 -19.40 -8.33
C VAL A 115 -4.55 -18.93 -9.19
N GLU A 116 -5.49 -19.83 -9.52
CA GLU A 116 -6.69 -19.47 -10.28
C GLU A 116 -7.61 -18.53 -9.50
N ALA A 117 -7.81 -18.77 -8.20
CA ALA A 117 -8.57 -17.86 -7.34
C ALA A 117 -7.97 -16.45 -7.32
N THR A 118 -6.65 -16.34 -7.23
CA THR A 118 -5.93 -15.05 -7.24
C THR A 118 -6.02 -14.37 -8.61
N LYS A 119 -6.03 -15.14 -9.70
CA LYS A 119 -6.25 -14.61 -11.04
C LYS A 119 -7.67 -14.02 -11.17
N ILE A 120 -8.70 -14.75 -10.74
CA ILE A 120 -10.08 -14.25 -10.69
C ILE A 120 -10.17 -12.98 -9.84
N TYR A 121 -9.48 -12.96 -8.69
CA TYR A 121 -9.41 -11.79 -7.82
C TYR A 121 -8.83 -10.57 -8.55
N ARG A 122 -7.67 -10.73 -9.21
CA ARG A 122 -7.01 -9.67 -10.00
C ARG A 122 -7.89 -9.17 -11.17
N GLU A 123 -8.55 -10.07 -11.87
CA GLU A 123 -9.48 -9.71 -12.96
C GLU A 123 -10.70 -8.94 -12.44
N SER A 124 -11.19 -9.30 -11.26
CA SER A 124 -12.30 -8.62 -10.58
C SER A 124 -11.91 -7.21 -10.14
N VAL A 125 -10.70 -7.03 -9.60
CA VAL A 125 -10.14 -5.69 -9.28
C VAL A 125 -10.03 -4.83 -10.53
N SER A 126 -9.59 -5.42 -11.64
CA SER A 126 -9.49 -4.72 -12.93
C SER A 126 -10.88 -4.31 -13.45
N THR A 127 -11.88 -5.16 -13.24
CA THR A 127 -13.28 -4.88 -13.58
C THR A 127 -13.84 -3.73 -12.73
N LEU A 128 -13.58 -3.72 -11.42
CA LEU A 128 -14.02 -2.64 -10.54
C LEU A 128 -13.31 -1.31 -10.87
N SER A 129 -12.04 -1.36 -11.29
CA SER A 129 -11.27 -0.19 -11.74
C SER A 129 -11.89 0.49 -12.98
N ILE A 130 -12.58 -0.27 -13.84
CA ILE A 130 -13.34 0.29 -14.97
C ILE A 130 -14.52 1.13 -14.46
N ALA A 131 -15.24 0.65 -13.44
CA ALA A 131 -16.33 1.41 -12.84
C ALA A 131 -15.84 2.69 -12.16
N VAL A 132 -14.71 2.64 -11.44
CA VAL A 132 -14.04 3.83 -10.89
C VAL A 132 -13.75 4.85 -12.00
N SER A 133 -13.15 4.39 -13.08
CA SER A 133 -12.80 5.25 -14.22
C SER A 133 -14.04 5.86 -14.89
N ALA A 134 -15.11 5.09 -15.05
CA ALA A 134 -16.37 5.57 -15.61
C ALA A 134 -17.02 6.65 -14.74
N LEU A 135 -17.07 6.45 -13.42
CA LEU A 135 -17.62 7.43 -12.48
C LEU A 135 -16.77 8.72 -12.44
N LEU A 136 -15.44 8.60 -12.49
CA LEU A 136 -14.55 9.77 -12.54
C LEU A 136 -14.71 10.62 -13.82
N GLN A 137 -15.24 10.05 -14.90
CA GLN A 137 -15.51 10.77 -16.15
C GLN A 137 -16.87 11.50 -16.14
N MET A 138 -17.72 11.23 -15.16
CA MET A 138 -19.01 11.91 -15.05
C MET A 138 -18.84 13.35 -14.56
N LYS A 139 -19.54 14.29 -15.19
CA LYS A 139 -19.49 15.72 -14.83
C LYS A 139 -20.08 16.01 -13.45
N THR A 140 -21.13 15.27 -13.08
CA THR A 140 -21.82 15.39 -11.80
C THR A 140 -22.18 14.00 -11.31
N LEU A 141 -21.90 13.72 -10.04
CA LEU A 141 -22.26 12.47 -9.38
C LEU A 141 -23.41 12.75 -8.41
N THR A 142 -24.36 11.82 -8.34
CA THR A 142 -25.33 11.77 -7.25
C THR A 142 -24.64 11.43 -5.93
N ALA A 143 -25.31 11.65 -4.79
CA ALA A 143 -24.79 11.28 -3.48
C ALA A 143 -24.46 9.78 -3.40
N LYS A 144 -25.32 8.92 -3.98
CA LYS A 144 -25.12 7.47 -4.01
C LYS A 144 -23.93 7.06 -4.87
N GLU A 145 -23.74 7.67 -6.03
CA GLU A 145 -22.58 7.42 -6.89
C GLU A 145 -21.29 7.91 -6.25
N THR A 146 -21.34 9.03 -5.52
CA THR A 146 -20.21 9.55 -4.74
C THR A 146 -19.82 8.59 -3.62
N GLU A 147 -20.78 8.12 -2.82
CA GLU A 147 -20.56 7.11 -1.78
C GLU A 147 -19.99 5.81 -2.37
N SER A 148 -20.55 5.35 -3.50
CA SER A 148 -20.10 4.14 -4.18
C SER A 148 -18.68 4.29 -4.76
N LEU A 149 -18.35 5.47 -5.30
CA LEU A 149 -17.00 5.74 -5.82
C LEU A 149 -15.96 5.71 -4.70
N TRP A 150 -16.25 6.30 -3.54
CA TRP A 150 -15.40 6.21 -2.36
C TRP A 150 -15.21 4.77 -1.89
N PHE A 151 -16.30 3.99 -1.84
CA PHE A 151 -16.24 2.57 -1.56
C PHE A 151 -15.34 1.82 -2.57
N PHE A 152 -15.50 2.09 -3.87
CA PHE A 152 -14.70 1.46 -4.92
C PHE A 152 -13.21 1.83 -4.84
N PHE A 153 -12.89 3.08 -4.48
CA PHE A 153 -11.51 3.47 -4.18
C PHE A 153 -10.94 2.62 -3.05
N ALA A 154 -11.65 2.50 -1.92
CA ALA A 154 -11.15 1.75 -0.78
C ALA A 154 -10.95 0.26 -1.07
N VAL A 155 -11.91 -0.40 -1.71
CA VAL A 155 -11.79 -1.84 -2.04
C VAL A 155 -10.67 -2.09 -3.04
N THR A 156 -10.60 -1.27 -4.09
CA THR A 156 -9.59 -1.45 -5.14
C THR A 156 -8.19 -1.13 -4.59
N SER A 157 -8.05 -0.11 -3.74
CA SER A 157 -6.80 0.18 -3.01
C SER A 157 -6.43 -0.91 -2.02
N HIS A 158 -7.38 -1.51 -1.30
CA HIS A 158 -7.09 -2.64 -0.41
C HIS A 158 -6.51 -3.82 -1.19
N ALA A 159 -7.10 -4.12 -2.36
CA ALA A 159 -6.62 -5.17 -3.22
C ALA A 159 -5.21 -4.87 -3.78
N LEU A 160 -4.97 -3.63 -4.24
CA LEU A 160 -3.72 -3.23 -4.92
C LEU A 160 -2.57 -2.86 -3.97
N CYS A 161 -2.86 -2.44 -2.75
CA CYS A 161 -1.87 -1.94 -1.79
C CYS A 161 -1.71 -2.81 -0.55
N ALA A 162 -2.47 -3.92 -0.43
CA ALA A 162 -2.34 -4.82 0.72
C ALA A 162 -2.50 -6.29 0.32
N VAL A 163 -3.58 -6.68 -0.38
CA VAL A 163 -3.82 -8.11 -0.66
C VAL A 163 -2.86 -8.66 -1.71
N MET A 164 -2.82 -8.06 -2.90
CA MET A 164 -2.00 -8.54 -4.01
C MET A 164 -0.49 -8.36 -3.76
N PRO A 165 0.01 -7.23 -3.24
CA PRO A 165 1.43 -7.09 -2.95
C PRO A 165 1.94 -8.19 -2.00
N GLU A 166 1.24 -8.46 -0.91
CA GLU A 166 1.59 -9.52 0.05
C GLU A 166 1.58 -10.91 -0.62
N TYR A 167 0.57 -11.20 -1.45
CA TYR A 167 0.50 -12.49 -2.14
C TYR A 167 1.65 -12.68 -3.10
N PHE A 168 1.90 -11.68 -3.96
CA PHE A 168 2.95 -11.75 -4.96
C PHE A 168 4.35 -11.69 -4.35
N LEU A 169 4.50 -11.08 -3.17
CA LEU A 169 5.71 -11.18 -2.37
C LEU A 169 5.90 -12.62 -1.86
N ALA A 170 4.85 -13.23 -1.32
CA ALA A 170 4.90 -14.59 -0.76
C ALA A 170 5.16 -15.69 -1.80
N VAL A 171 4.86 -15.45 -3.08
CA VAL A 171 5.15 -16.37 -4.19
C VAL A 171 6.33 -15.91 -5.07
N ASP A 172 7.15 -14.98 -4.59
CA ASP A 172 8.34 -14.46 -5.28
C ASP A 172 8.10 -13.84 -6.68
N ASP A 173 6.90 -13.32 -6.95
CA ASP A 173 6.56 -12.57 -8.17
C ASP A 173 6.68 -11.06 -7.95
N PHE A 174 7.92 -10.59 -7.78
CA PHE A 174 8.24 -9.17 -7.57
C PHE A 174 7.72 -8.25 -8.68
N GLY A 175 7.59 -8.76 -9.91
CA GLY A 175 7.10 -7.98 -11.03
C GLY A 175 5.59 -7.68 -10.93
N THR A 176 4.77 -8.68 -10.56
CA THR A 176 3.33 -8.44 -10.36
C THR A 176 3.08 -7.65 -9.06
N HIS A 177 3.88 -7.90 -8.03
CA HIS A 177 3.89 -7.12 -6.80
C HIS A 177 4.11 -5.62 -7.09
N ALA A 178 5.18 -5.27 -7.82
CA ALA A 178 5.48 -3.89 -8.20
C ALA A 178 4.38 -3.26 -9.08
N GLU A 179 3.82 -4.04 -10.02
CA GLU A 179 2.70 -3.62 -10.87
C GLU A 179 1.45 -3.28 -10.04
N ALA A 180 1.12 -4.08 -9.03
CA ALA A 180 -0.02 -3.85 -8.15
C ALA A 180 0.14 -2.55 -7.36
N LEU A 181 1.30 -2.34 -6.75
CA LEU A 181 1.63 -1.11 -6.01
C LEU A 181 1.57 0.13 -6.91
N ALA A 182 2.12 0.07 -8.13
CA ALA A 182 2.08 1.19 -9.07
C ALA A 182 0.64 1.58 -9.47
N LYS A 183 -0.23 0.58 -9.71
CA LYS A 183 -1.66 0.82 -9.97
C LYS A 183 -2.38 1.37 -8.73
N GLY A 184 -2.05 0.85 -7.54
CA GLY A 184 -2.57 1.31 -6.26
C GLY A 184 -2.22 2.77 -5.98
N LEU A 185 -0.96 3.16 -6.20
CA LEU A 185 -0.49 4.54 -6.06
C LEU A 185 -1.28 5.51 -6.95
N ARG A 186 -1.46 5.16 -8.23
CA ARG A 186 -2.25 5.95 -9.18
C ARG A 186 -3.71 6.08 -8.74
N LEU A 187 -4.30 4.99 -8.23
CA LEU A 187 -5.67 5.01 -7.72
C LEU A 187 -5.81 5.93 -6.49
N LEU A 188 -4.84 5.89 -5.57
CA LEU A 188 -4.82 6.77 -4.39
C LEU A 188 -4.69 8.25 -4.78
N MET A 189 -3.99 8.57 -5.86
CA MET A 189 -3.94 9.93 -6.40
C MET A 189 -5.30 10.40 -6.96
N TYR A 190 -6.05 9.50 -7.60
CA TYR A 190 -7.42 9.82 -8.02
C TYR A 190 -8.34 10.07 -6.83
N ALA A 191 -8.21 9.26 -5.76
CA ALA A 191 -8.92 9.49 -4.51
C ALA A 191 -8.54 10.84 -3.87
N SER A 192 -7.26 11.18 -3.82
CA SER A 192 -6.76 12.46 -3.29
C SER A 192 -7.34 13.67 -4.05
N ASN A 193 -7.32 13.63 -5.38
CA ASN A 193 -7.91 14.68 -6.21
C ASN A 193 -9.42 14.86 -5.94
N MET A 194 -10.15 13.77 -5.74
CA MET A 194 -11.59 13.81 -5.41
C MET A 194 -11.85 14.35 -4.00
N ALA A 195 -10.99 14.04 -3.03
CA ALA A 195 -11.07 14.63 -1.70
C ALA A 195 -10.87 16.15 -1.75
N GLY A 196 -9.95 16.62 -2.59
CA GLY A 196 -9.65 18.04 -2.76
C GLY A 196 -10.79 18.87 -3.34
N SER A 197 -11.57 18.31 -4.26
CA SER A 197 -12.71 18.99 -4.89
C SER A 197 -13.95 19.08 -3.99
N ASN A 198 -14.07 18.17 -3.01
CA ASN A 198 -15.22 18.04 -2.12
C ASN A 198 -14.95 18.54 -0.69
N ALA A 199 -13.88 19.32 -0.48
CA ALA A 199 -13.50 19.85 0.82
C ALA A 199 -14.43 20.99 1.31
N THR A 200 -15.74 20.73 1.36
CA THR A 200 -16.76 21.54 2.03
C THR A 200 -17.16 20.87 3.36
N GLY A 201 -16.34 21.08 4.41
CA GLY A 201 -16.85 21.21 5.79
C GLY A 201 -17.51 20.02 6.50
N GLY A 202 -17.18 18.76 6.17
CA GLY A 202 -17.70 17.58 6.89
C GLY A 202 -16.63 16.86 7.73
N ARG A 203 -16.91 16.63 9.03
CA ARG A 203 -16.13 15.76 9.95
C ARG A 203 -16.29 14.25 9.70
N LEU A 204 -16.87 13.86 8.57
CA LEU A 204 -17.19 12.45 8.28
C LEU A 204 -16.03 11.78 7.53
N PRO A 205 -15.78 10.48 7.79
CA PRO A 205 -14.77 9.73 7.06
C PRO A 205 -15.10 9.66 5.57
N LEU A 206 -14.08 9.54 4.71
CA LEU A 206 -14.29 9.41 3.25
C LEU A 206 -15.06 8.14 2.91
N VAL A 207 -14.91 7.08 3.73
CA VAL A 207 -15.59 5.79 3.57
C VAL A 207 -16.13 5.30 4.91
N ASN A 208 -17.38 4.81 4.92
CA ASN A 208 -17.92 4.08 6.06
C ASN A 208 -17.47 2.60 6.05
N CYS A 209 -16.24 2.34 6.51
CA CYS A 209 -15.60 1.03 6.37
C CYS A 209 -16.39 -0.15 6.94
N ALA A 210 -17.07 0.04 8.08
CA ALA A 210 -17.82 -1.00 8.78
C ALA A 210 -19.15 -1.37 8.08
N GLN A 211 -19.65 -0.50 7.20
CA GLN A 211 -20.85 -0.79 6.40
C GLN A 211 -20.58 -1.81 5.30
N HIS A 212 -19.33 -1.89 4.81
CA HIS A 212 -18.97 -2.65 3.62
C HIS A 212 -18.12 -3.92 3.89
N GLY A 213 -17.87 -4.23 5.16
CA GLY A 213 -17.11 -5.42 5.56
C GLY A 213 -16.96 -5.47 7.07
N LYS A 214 -16.75 -6.68 7.61
CA LYS A 214 -16.59 -6.91 9.06
C LYS A 214 -15.22 -7.49 9.42
N GLU A 215 -14.44 -7.86 8.40
CA GLU A 215 -13.14 -8.48 8.53
C GLU A 215 -12.14 -7.46 9.06
N THR A 216 -11.41 -7.84 10.12
CA THR A 216 -10.48 -6.94 10.81
C THR A 216 -9.41 -6.37 9.89
N GLN A 217 -8.87 -7.16 8.97
CA GLN A 217 -7.87 -6.72 7.99
C GLN A 217 -8.43 -5.59 7.11
N TRP A 218 -9.63 -5.78 6.55
CA TRP A 218 -10.33 -4.78 5.76
C TRP A 218 -10.60 -3.51 6.56
N VAL A 219 -11.21 -3.65 7.74
CA VAL A 219 -11.59 -2.49 8.56
C VAL A 219 -10.37 -1.67 8.96
N ASN A 220 -9.29 -2.34 9.39
CA ASN A 220 -8.04 -1.67 9.74
C ASN A 220 -7.41 -0.95 8.55
N PHE A 221 -7.36 -1.61 7.38
CA PHE A 221 -6.86 -0.98 6.16
C PHE A 221 -7.70 0.24 5.77
N CYS A 222 -9.02 0.09 5.72
CA CYS A 222 -9.93 1.13 5.27
C CYS A 222 -9.91 2.33 6.21
N VAL A 223 -10.00 2.12 7.54
CA VAL A 223 -9.97 3.21 8.52
C VAL A 223 -8.63 3.94 8.46
N SER A 224 -7.50 3.21 8.49
CA SER A 224 -6.18 3.85 8.45
C SER A 224 -5.88 4.63 7.16
N SER A 225 -6.60 4.35 6.07
CA SER A 225 -6.30 4.92 4.74
C SER A 225 -7.34 5.92 4.23
N PHE A 226 -8.61 5.77 4.59
CA PHE A 226 -9.74 6.52 4.05
C PHE A 226 -10.52 7.29 5.14
N GLU A 227 -9.95 7.49 6.32
CA GLU A 227 -10.56 8.35 7.34
C GLU A 227 -10.51 9.83 6.96
N THR A 228 -9.36 10.32 6.47
CA THR A 228 -9.18 11.72 6.09
C THR A 228 -8.36 11.85 4.80
N PRO A 229 -8.34 13.02 4.14
CA PRO A 229 -7.42 13.28 3.04
C PRO A 229 -5.94 13.08 3.43
N SER A 230 -5.56 13.43 4.67
CA SER A 230 -4.20 13.17 5.17
C SER A 230 -3.91 11.67 5.32
N SER A 231 -4.91 10.84 5.64
CA SER A 231 -4.78 9.38 5.70
C SER A 231 -4.45 8.78 4.33
N LEU A 232 -4.97 9.36 3.23
CA LEU A 232 -4.60 8.97 1.87
C LEU A 232 -3.12 9.22 1.60
N GLU A 233 -2.59 10.35 2.06
CA GLU A 233 -1.16 10.69 1.90
C GLU A 233 -0.25 9.76 2.69
N VAL A 234 -0.63 9.40 3.92
CA VAL A 234 0.09 8.39 4.70
C VAL A 234 0.07 7.03 3.98
N ARG A 235 -1.07 6.63 3.41
CA ARG A 235 -1.15 5.39 2.64
C ARG A 235 -0.29 5.44 1.37
N ARG A 236 -0.25 6.56 0.65
CA ARG A 236 0.63 6.76 -0.50
C ARG A 236 2.10 6.64 -0.09
N ALA A 237 2.48 7.26 1.02
CA ALA A 237 3.83 7.19 1.56
C ALA A 237 4.22 5.73 1.87
N ALA A 238 3.34 4.94 2.49
CA ALA A 238 3.58 3.52 2.76
C ALA A 238 3.77 2.68 1.48
N VAL A 239 2.93 2.89 0.45
CA VAL A 239 3.09 2.23 -0.86
C VAL A 239 4.42 2.61 -1.51
N LEU A 240 4.81 3.87 -1.42
CA LEU A 240 6.05 4.37 -1.97
C LEU A 240 7.28 3.83 -1.24
N GLU A 241 7.22 3.65 0.08
CA GLU A 241 8.27 3.02 0.88
C GLU A 241 8.54 1.58 0.42
N GLU A 242 7.47 0.81 0.17
CA GLU A 242 7.56 -0.56 -0.36
C GLU A 242 8.14 -0.56 -1.79
N MET A 243 7.68 0.32 -2.67
CA MET A 243 8.25 0.46 -4.03
C MET A 243 9.72 0.90 -4.00
N ILE A 244 10.11 1.74 -3.03
CA ILE A 244 11.50 2.15 -2.81
C ILE A 244 12.35 0.95 -2.33
N ALA A 245 11.80 0.06 -1.51
CA ALA A 245 12.52 -1.15 -1.10
C ALA A 245 12.87 -2.05 -2.31
N LEU A 246 11.99 -2.12 -3.31
CA LEU A 246 12.22 -2.85 -4.55
C LEU A 246 13.20 -2.14 -5.49
N PHE A 247 13.10 -0.81 -5.59
CA PHE A 247 13.86 0.01 -6.54
C PHE A 247 14.56 1.19 -5.82
N PRO A 248 15.54 0.92 -4.94
CA PRO A 248 16.08 1.91 -3.99
C PRO A 248 16.77 3.10 -4.65
N GLU A 249 17.34 2.90 -5.84
CA GLU A 249 18.06 3.93 -6.60
C GLU A 249 17.18 4.74 -7.56
N TYR A 250 15.90 4.38 -7.72
CA TYR A 250 15.02 5.06 -8.65
C TYR A 250 14.53 6.38 -8.06
N ALA A 251 15.20 7.48 -8.45
CA ALA A 251 14.96 8.81 -7.89
C ALA A 251 13.47 9.22 -7.91
N PRO A 252 12.69 8.99 -8.99
CA PRO A 252 11.30 9.44 -9.03
C PRO A 252 10.45 8.96 -7.84
N LEU A 253 10.60 7.71 -7.38
CA LEU A 253 9.86 7.20 -6.22
C LEU A 253 10.20 7.94 -4.93
N ARG A 254 11.49 8.24 -4.72
CA ARG A 254 11.98 9.02 -3.57
C ARG A 254 11.34 10.40 -3.53
N LEU A 255 11.14 11.02 -4.69
CA LEU A 255 10.50 12.32 -4.76
C LEU A 255 9.00 12.26 -4.48
N HIS A 256 8.27 11.31 -5.07
CA HIS A 256 6.87 11.09 -4.70
C HIS A 256 6.72 10.85 -3.19
N TYR A 257 7.66 10.10 -2.59
CA TYR A 257 7.66 9.83 -1.16
C TYR A 257 7.85 11.11 -0.34
N ALA A 258 8.85 11.91 -0.69
CA ALA A 258 9.09 13.20 -0.04
C ALA A 258 7.89 14.15 -0.16
N VAL A 259 7.22 14.19 -1.33
CA VAL A 259 5.99 14.98 -1.55
C VAL A 259 4.87 14.50 -0.63
N SER A 260 4.56 13.20 -0.58
CA SER A 260 3.49 12.68 0.27
C SER A 260 3.77 12.88 1.77
N LEU A 261 5.03 12.72 2.21
CA LEU A 261 5.42 13.03 3.58
C LEU A 261 5.31 14.53 3.90
N ALA A 262 5.71 15.41 2.97
CA ALA A 262 5.55 16.85 3.15
C ALA A 262 4.08 17.23 3.33
N MET A 263 3.17 16.64 2.55
CA MET A 263 1.73 16.92 2.64
C MET A 263 1.08 16.43 3.94
N SER A 264 1.67 15.40 4.57
CA SER A 264 1.21 14.76 5.80
C SER A 264 2.13 15.00 7.01
N HIS A 265 3.05 15.97 6.93
CA HIS A 265 4.12 16.17 7.94
C HIS A 265 3.61 16.34 9.38
N GLN A 266 2.39 16.84 9.57
CA GLN A 266 1.78 16.98 10.90
C GLN A 266 1.56 15.63 11.60
N LEU A 267 1.36 14.55 10.84
CA LEU A 267 1.18 13.20 11.37
C LEU A 267 2.51 12.46 11.56
N ILE A 268 3.53 12.80 10.76
CA ILE A 268 4.85 12.12 10.72
C ILE A 268 5.87 12.79 11.64
N GLY A 269 5.74 14.11 11.85
CA GLY A 269 6.70 14.96 12.53
C GLY A 269 7.51 15.81 11.55
N THR A 270 7.40 17.14 11.68
CA THR A 270 8.07 18.14 10.83
C THR A 270 9.57 17.87 10.70
N ASP A 271 10.29 17.70 11.81
CA ASP A 271 11.75 17.53 11.81
C ASP A 271 12.20 16.28 11.04
N SER A 272 11.46 15.18 11.18
CA SER A 272 11.71 13.94 10.44
C SER A 272 11.59 14.15 8.94
N VAL A 273 10.54 14.86 8.50
CA VAL A 273 10.32 15.15 7.08
C VAL A 273 11.40 16.09 6.54
N ILE A 274 11.80 17.13 7.28
CA ILE A 274 12.89 18.03 6.88
C ILE A 274 14.22 17.28 6.78
N SER A 275 14.53 16.42 7.76
CA SER A 275 15.74 15.59 7.75
C SER A 275 15.77 14.68 6.53
N LEU A 276 14.64 14.04 6.20
CA LEU A 276 14.53 13.19 5.02
C LEU A 276 14.76 13.99 3.73
N ILE A 277 14.11 15.15 3.58
CA ILE A 277 14.26 16.00 2.38
C ILE A 277 15.72 16.43 2.21
N ASN A 278 16.38 16.87 3.29
CA ASN A 278 17.80 17.25 3.23
C ASN A 278 18.67 16.05 2.83
N SER A 279 18.43 14.87 3.40
CA SER A 279 19.19 13.67 3.04
C SER A 279 18.99 13.25 1.58
N GLU A 280 17.77 13.35 1.04
CA GLU A 280 17.54 13.02 -0.37
C GLU A 280 18.20 14.04 -1.29
N ARG A 281 18.22 15.34 -0.94
CA ARG A 281 18.97 16.38 -1.68
C ARG A 281 20.47 16.07 -1.73
N GLU A 282 21.07 15.72 -0.59
CA GLU A 282 22.50 15.37 -0.51
C GLU A 282 22.85 14.14 -1.35
N LYS A 283 21.93 13.18 -1.44
CA LYS A 283 22.10 11.92 -2.17
C LYS A 283 21.69 11.99 -3.64
N LEU A 284 21.19 13.13 -4.15
CA LEU A 284 20.71 13.22 -5.53
C LEU A 284 21.75 12.71 -6.53
N SER A 285 23.02 13.12 -6.36
CA SER A 285 24.13 12.73 -7.25
C SER A 285 24.38 11.22 -7.32
N THR A 286 23.90 10.44 -6.35
CA THR A 286 24.06 8.98 -6.31
C THR A 286 22.85 8.24 -6.88
N ARG A 287 21.76 8.92 -7.23
CA ARG A 287 20.52 8.30 -7.70
C ARG A 287 20.47 8.11 -9.21
N ALA A 288 19.68 7.14 -9.65
CA ALA A 288 19.36 6.93 -11.06
C ALA A 288 18.09 7.70 -11.47
N HIS A 289 18.03 8.14 -12.73
CA HIS A 289 16.85 8.80 -13.33
C HIS A 289 16.43 10.10 -12.63
N ILE A 290 17.41 10.90 -12.20
CA ILE A 290 17.17 12.23 -11.61
C ILE A 290 16.51 13.12 -12.67
N ASP A 291 15.40 13.76 -12.29
CA ASP A 291 14.73 14.72 -13.15
C ASP A 291 15.40 16.10 -13.04
N PRO A 292 15.45 16.90 -14.12
CA PRO A 292 15.99 18.26 -14.07
C PRO A 292 15.42 19.15 -12.95
N HIS A 293 14.16 18.94 -12.55
CA HIS A 293 13.52 19.73 -11.50
C HIS A 293 13.53 19.08 -10.11
N HIS A 294 14.20 17.94 -9.95
CA HIS A 294 14.12 17.14 -8.72
C HIS A 294 14.53 17.93 -7.47
N ASP A 295 15.68 18.62 -7.50
CA ASP A 295 16.14 19.47 -6.37
C ASP A 295 15.18 20.65 -6.11
N SER A 296 14.64 21.25 -7.17
CA SER A 296 13.66 22.34 -7.06
C SER A 296 12.40 21.86 -6.34
N PHE A 297 11.88 20.68 -6.66
CA PHE A 297 10.73 20.09 -5.96
C PHE A 297 11.01 19.77 -4.48
N LEU A 298 12.16 19.17 -4.18
CA LEU A 298 12.53 18.89 -2.78
C LEU A 298 12.63 20.18 -1.96
N SER A 299 13.18 21.24 -2.56
CA SER A 299 13.26 22.57 -1.95
C SER A 299 11.87 23.18 -1.71
N LEU A 300 10.94 23.04 -2.66
CA LEU A 300 9.54 23.48 -2.47
C LEU A 300 8.81 22.68 -1.38
N CYS A 301 9.05 21.38 -1.27
CA CYS A 301 8.51 20.56 -0.19
C CYS A 301 9.05 21.00 1.17
N LYS A 302 10.36 21.29 1.25
CA LYS A 302 10.98 21.84 2.46
C LYS A 302 10.36 23.18 2.86
N ALA A 303 10.21 24.09 1.90
CA ALA A 303 9.56 25.37 2.13
C ALA A 303 8.12 25.21 2.62
N PHE A 304 7.35 24.31 2.00
CA PHE A 304 5.99 24.00 2.41
C PHE A 304 5.89 23.57 3.89
N VAL A 305 6.74 22.63 4.30
CA VAL A 305 6.75 22.06 5.66
C VAL A 305 7.13 23.10 6.71
N LEU A 306 8.17 23.90 6.44
CA LEU A 306 8.62 24.95 7.38
C LEU A 306 7.54 26.04 7.58
N SER A 307 6.87 26.41 6.50
CA SER A 307 5.90 27.52 6.52
C SER A 307 4.58 27.14 7.16
N THR A 308 4.10 25.94 6.91
CA THR A 308 2.86 25.44 7.54
C THR A 308 3.03 25.23 9.05
N THR A 309 4.23 24.88 9.49
CA THR A 309 4.57 24.76 10.91
C THR A 309 4.47 26.10 11.66
N ASN A 310 4.98 27.18 11.08
CA ASN A 310 4.89 28.53 11.67
C ASN A 310 3.46 29.11 11.65
N ILE A 311 2.63 28.75 10.67
CA ILE A 311 1.24 29.24 10.56
C ILE A 311 0.30 28.52 11.55
N THR A 312 0.62 27.28 11.92
CA THR A 312 -0.23 26.45 12.80
C THR A 312 0.28 26.30 14.24
N SER A 313 1.43 26.89 14.59
CA SER A 313 2.01 26.80 15.92
C SER A 313 1.26 27.66 16.96
N ALA A 314 0.15 27.11 17.46
CA ALA A 314 -0.35 27.34 18.82
C ALA A 314 0.09 26.21 19.80
N ALA A 315 0.98 25.31 19.35
CA ALA A 315 1.48 24.19 20.15
C ALA A 315 2.83 24.53 20.82
N PRO A 316 3.00 24.28 22.14
CA PRO A 316 4.10 24.82 22.95
C PRO A 316 5.49 24.19 22.76
N ASN A 317 5.64 23.16 21.91
CA ASN A 317 6.88 22.38 21.79
C ASN A 317 7.58 22.46 20.42
N VAL A 318 7.11 23.32 19.51
CA VAL A 318 7.79 23.51 18.22
C VAL A 318 8.69 24.75 18.33
N THR A 319 9.99 24.58 18.14
CA THR A 319 10.93 25.70 18.01
C THR A 319 10.53 26.49 16.77
N ALA A 320 9.93 27.68 16.98
CA ALA A 320 9.55 28.58 15.91
C ALA A 320 10.75 28.86 15.01
N VAL A 321 10.57 28.72 13.70
CA VAL A 321 11.63 29.04 12.73
C VAL A 321 11.85 30.55 12.77
N ASN A 322 13.10 30.99 12.91
CA ASN A 322 13.44 32.41 12.97
C ASN A 322 12.95 33.15 11.71
N ALA A 323 12.48 34.39 11.85
CA ALA A 323 11.89 35.16 10.75
C ALA A 323 12.85 35.34 9.57
N THR A 324 14.15 35.47 9.84
CA THR A 324 15.22 35.59 8.83
C THR A 324 15.40 34.30 8.03
N ASP A 325 15.25 33.14 8.68
CA ASP A 325 15.33 31.83 8.04
C ASP A 325 14.11 31.60 7.15
N LEU A 326 12.93 32.05 7.58
CA LEU A 326 11.70 31.95 6.79
C LEU A 326 11.75 32.82 5.52
N GLN A 327 12.32 34.02 5.60
CA GLN A 327 12.51 34.88 4.43
C GLN A 327 13.49 34.24 3.43
N THR A 328 14.58 33.63 3.92
CA THR A 328 15.54 32.89 3.08
C THR A 328 14.86 31.72 2.37
N VAL A 329 14.03 30.97 3.09
CA VAL A 329 13.21 29.87 2.55
C VAL A 329 12.21 30.36 1.50
N ALA A 330 11.56 31.50 1.74
CA ALA A 330 10.62 32.10 0.80
C ALA A 330 11.32 32.54 -0.51
N HIS A 331 12.49 33.17 -0.42
CA HIS A 331 13.27 33.55 -1.61
C HIS A 331 13.74 32.32 -2.40
N GLU A 332 14.24 31.28 -1.71
CA GLU A 332 14.61 30.01 -2.37
C GLU A 332 13.38 29.41 -3.06
N ALA A 333 12.23 29.35 -2.40
CA ALA A 333 11.00 28.79 -2.96
C ALA A 333 10.53 29.51 -4.23
N VAL A 334 10.54 30.85 -4.25
CA VAL A 334 10.19 31.63 -5.45
C VAL A 334 11.14 31.32 -6.60
N LYS A 335 12.45 31.31 -6.34
CA LYS A 335 13.45 30.93 -7.34
C LYS A 335 13.22 29.51 -7.90
N ARG A 336 12.85 28.56 -7.04
CA ARG A 336 12.55 27.18 -7.47
C ARG A 336 11.28 27.08 -8.30
N LEU A 337 10.26 27.89 -8.01
CA LEU A 337 9.09 27.99 -8.88
C LEU A 337 9.46 28.53 -10.25
N GLU A 338 10.33 29.55 -10.32
CA GLU A 338 10.84 30.07 -11.60
C GLU A 338 11.62 29.01 -12.39
N GLU A 339 12.42 28.17 -11.72
CA GLU A 339 13.12 27.04 -12.34
C GLU A 339 12.17 25.98 -12.92
N ILE A 340 11.05 25.69 -12.24
CA ILE A 340 10.00 24.78 -12.75
C ILE A 340 9.20 25.44 -13.89
N ALA A 341 9.09 26.76 -13.85
CA ALA A 341 8.47 27.66 -14.82
C ALA A 341 6.96 27.51 -15.04
N THR A 342 6.39 26.29 -15.11
CA THR A 342 4.98 26.08 -15.51
C THR A 342 4.25 25.05 -14.66
N CYS A 343 2.91 25.17 -14.60
CA CYS A 343 2.02 24.15 -14.03
C CYS A 343 2.25 22.76 -14.66
N ASN A 344 2.42 22.67 -15.98
CA ASN A 344 2.61 21.40 -16.65
C ASN A 344 3.92 20.72 -16.20
N SER A 345 4.99 21.49 -15.99
CA SER A 345 6.25 21.00 -15.43
C SER A 345 6.11 20.57 -13.96
N LEU A 346 5.16 21.15 -13.23
CA LEU A 346 4.85 20.77 -11.85
C LEU A 346 4.07 19.43 -11.79
N PHE A 347 3.14 19.21 -12.71
CA PHE A 347 2.32 17.99 -12.73
C PHE A 347 2.97 16.81 -13.44
N ARG A 348 3.87 17.07 -14.41
CA ARG A 348 4.36 16.02 -15.31
C ARG A 348 4.87 14.80 -14.53
N PRO A 349 4.65 13.58 -15.03
CA PRO A 349 5.43 12.43 -14.57
C PRO A 349 6.92 12.72 -14.80
N PHE A 350 7.79 12.40 -13.84
CA PHE A 350 9.24 12.64 -13.99
C PHE A 350 9.88 11.88 -15.15
N ALA A 351 11.14 12.13 -15.52
CA ALA A 351 11.88 11.35 -16.53
C ALA A 351 11.10 11.09 -17.84
N SER A 352 10.64 12.17 -18.49
CA SER A 352 10.25 12.13 -19.89
C SER A 352 11.53 12.07 -20.72
N ASP A 353 11.88 10.89 -21.23
CA ASP A 353 12.41 10.68 -22.58
C ASP A 353 13.10 9.32 -22.68
N GLY A 354 12.66 8.52 -23.66
CA GLY A 354 13.42 7.42 -24.27
C GLY A 354 13.74 6.19 -23.41
N ASN A 355 13.06 5.07 -23.68
CA ASN A 355 13.31 3.73 -23.15
C ASN A 355 12.90 3.49 -21.70
N SER A 356 11.65 3.05 -21.56
CA SER A 356 10.79 3.09 -20.38
C SER A 356 11.22 2.16 -19.23
N SER A 357 12.22 2.58 -18.46
CA SER A 357 12.58 1.93 -17.19
C SER A 357 11.35 1.75 -16.29
N TRP A 358 10.44 2.73 -16.25
CA TRP A 358 9.14 2.60 -15.58
C TRP A 358 8.29 1.43 -16.11
N THR A 359 8.09 1.36 -17.44
CA THR A 359 7.29 0.29 -18.05
C THR A 359 7.90 -1.08 -17.79
N ALA A 360 9.23 -1.19 -17.84
CA ALA A 360 9.95 -2.41 -17.54
C ALA A 360 9.78 -2.83 -16.07
N MET A 361 9.94 -1.89 -15.13
CA MET A 361 9.81 -2.14 -13.69
C MET A 361 8.36 -2.44 -13.25
N PHE A 362 7.38 -1.79 -13.88
CA PHE A 362 5.98 -1.81 -13.43
C PHE A 362 4.99 -2.36 -14.47
N ARG A 363 5.46 -3.16 -15.45
CA ARG A 363 4.65 -3.90 -16.43
C ARG A 363 3.54 -3.08 -17.10
N ASN A 364 3.88 -1.91 -17.63
CA ASN A 364 2.94 -0.96 -18.25
C ASN A 364 1.85 -0.40 -17.30
N ALA A 365 1.99 -0.51 -15.98
CA ALA A 365 1.18 0.31 -15.08
C ALA A 365 1.38 1.77 -15.46
N GLY A 366 0.30 2.52 -15.67
CA GLY A 366 0.43 3.90 -16.12
C GLY A 366 1.11 4.75 -15.06
N ARG A 367 2.05 5.59 -15.49
CA ARG A 367 2.89 6.38 -14.60
C ARG A 367 2.09 7.46 -13.87
N PRO A 368 2.23 7.59 -12.54
CA PRO A 368 1.61 8.67 -11.80
C PRO A 368 2.31 10.01 -12.04
N ASP A 369 1.52 11.08 -11.97
CA ASP A 369 2.02 12.45 -11.85
C ASP A 369 2.78 12.64 -10.53
N VAL A 370 3.78 13.51 -10.50
CA VAL A 370 4.65 13.71 -9.33
C VAL A 370 3.86 14.11 -8.10
N ILE A 371 3.00 15.08 -8.33
CA ILE A 371 2.11 15.68 -7.37
C ILE A 371 0.73 15.67 -8.01
N ASP A 372 -0.30 15.35 -7.25
CA ASP A 372 -1.67 15.47 -7.74
C ASP A 372 -2.16 16.92 -7.69
N LYS A 373 -3.33 17.18 -8.25
CA LYS A 373 -3.89 18.54 -8.33
C LYS A 373 -4.13 19.13 -6.95
N TRP A 374 -4.66 18.35 -6.02
CA TRP A 374 -4.93 18.81 -4.67
C TRP A 374 -3.65 19.19 -3.92
N GLN A 375 -2.65 18.31 -3.95
CA GLN A 375 -1.34 18.56 -3.35
C GLN A 375 -0.69 19.81 -3.97
N ALA A 376 -0.77 19.99 -5.30
CA ALA A 376 -0.22 21.16 -5.98
C ALA A 376 -0.94 22.45 -5.58
N MET A 377 -2.28 22.43 -5.47
CA MET A 377 -3.04 23.58 -4.97
C MET A 377 -2.62 23.95 -3.55
N LYS A 378 -2.43 22.97 -2.66
CA LYS A 378 -1.97 23.19 -1.29
C LYS A 378 -0.56 23.78 -1.26
N LEU A 379 0.34 23.24 -2.08
CA LEU A 379 1.71 23.73 -2.25
C LEU A 379 1.71 25.19 -2.72
N LEU A 380 1.07 25.47 -3.85
CA LEU A 380 1.06 26.80 -4.47
C LEU A 380 0.35 27.84 -3.61
N SER A 381 -0.73 27.47 -2.92
CA SER A 381 -1.41 28.33 -1.94
C SER A 381 -0.44 28.73 -0.81
N THR A 382 0.32 27.77 -0.29
CA THR A 382 1.33 28.03 0.75
C THR A 382 2.46 28.91 0.23
N MET A 383 2.93 28.68 -1.00
CA MET A 383 3.95 29.53 -1.63
C MET A 383 3.47 30.97 -1.83
N LYS A 384 2.19 31.16 -2.17
CA LYS A 384 1.58 32.49 -2.26
C LYS A 384 1.54 33.18 -0.90
N THR A 385 1.17 32.47 0.16
CA THR A 385 1.18 33.01 1.53
C THR A 385 2.59 33.37 1.98
N LEU A 386 3.60 32.56 1.65
CA LEU A 386 5.00 32.88 1.95
C LEU A 386 5.48 34.14 1.24
N LYS A 387 5.11 34.29 -0.03
CA LYS A 387 5.47 35.46 -0.83
C LYS A 387 4.91 36.76 -0.24
N GLN A 388 3.71 36.72 0.33
CA GLN A 388 3.08 37.86 1.00
C GLN A 388 3.78 38.28 2.30
N GLN A 389 4.71 37.46 2.83
CA GLN A 389 5.48 37.79 4.03
C GLN A 389 6.77 38.55 3.72
N PHE A 390 7.07 38.84 2.44
CA PHE A 390 8.23 39.68 2.10
C PHE A 390 8.08 41.12 2.61
N PRO A 391 9.18 41.78 3.01
CA PRO A 391 9.13 43.15 3.50
C PRO A 391 8.54 44.11 2.46
N VAL A 392 7.68 45.03 2.92
CA VAL A 392 7.13 46.10 2.09
C VAL A 392 8.28 46.97 1.57
N GLY A 393 8.55 46.92 0.26
CA GLY A 393 9.61 47.70 -0.39
C GLY A 393 10.52 46.92 -1.33
N GLU A 394 10.50 45.58 -1.29
CA GLU A 394 11.00 44.78 -2.42
C GLU A 394 9.92 44.78 -3.52
N GLU A 395 10.25 45.21 -4.75
CA GLU A 395 9.33 45.21 -5.91
C GLU A 395 9.04 43.77 -6.37
N ILE A 396 8.46 42.95 -5.50
CA ILE A 396 8.11 41.58 -5.80
C ILE A 396 6.58 41.52 -5.85
N SER A 397 6.04 41.39 -7.06
CA SER A 397 4.60 41.18 -7.29
C SER A 397 4.05 40.05 -6.39
N ASP A 398 2.90 40.25 -5.75
CA ASP A 398 2.20 39.23 -4.94
C ASP A 398 1.79 37.98 -5.75
N ALA A 399 1.85 38.05 -7.09
CA ALA A 399 1.54 36.93 -7.97
C ALA A 399 2.70 35.92 -8.00
N LEU A 400 2.38 34.62 -8.02
CA LEU A 400 3.35 33.58 -8.39
C LEU A 400 3.87 33.83 -9.82
N PRO A 401 5.01 33.21 -10.23
CA PRO A 401 5.51 33.36 -11.61
C PRO A 401 4.42 33.08 -12.65
N GLU A 402 4.46 33.78 -13.79
CA GLU A 402 3.34 33.83 -14.77
C GLU A 402 2.86 32.44 -15.21
N GLY A 403 3.77 31.46 -15.34
CA GLY A 403 3.42 30.09 -15.70
C GLY A 403 2.61 29.31 -14.66
N PHE A 404 2.34 29.90 -13.49
CA PHE A 404 1.45 29.38 -12.44
C PHE A 404 0.14 30.17 -12.30
N ALA A 405 -0.06 31.27 -13.05
CA ALA A 405 -1.25 32.12 -12.94
C ALA A 405 -2.55 31.35 -13.24
N ASN A 406 -2.47 30.31 -14.07
CA ASN A 406 -3.58 29.44 -14.47
C ASN A 406 -3.46 28.02 -13.90
N CYS A 407 -2.75 27.82 -12.78
CA CYS A 407 -2.81 26.57 -12.01
C CYS A 407 -4.18 26.47 -11.28
N SER A 408 -5.27 26.49 -12.04
CA SER A 408 -6.61 26.16 -11.56
C SER A 408 -6.81 24.65 -11.71
N GLY A 409 -7.13 23.99 -10.60
CA GLY A 409 -7.44 22.55 -10.57
C GLY A 409 -8.55 22.14 -11.51
#